data_AF-A0A1J7CGD0-F1
#
_entry.id   AF-A0A1J7CGD0-F1
#
_cell.length_a   1.000
_cell.length_b   1.000
_cell.length_c   1.000
_cell.angle_alpha   90.00
_cell.angle_beta   90.00
_cell.angle_gamma   90.00
#
_symmetry.space_group_name_H-M   'P 1'
#
loop_
_entity.id
_entity.type
_entity.pdbx_description
1 polymer ?
#
loop_
_entity_poly.entity_id
_entity_poly.type
_entity_poly.pdbx_seq_one_letter_code
_entity_poly.pdbx_strand_id
1 'polypeptide(L)'
;MKYKNKPFPLIDDIFELRSPNEKYVFTPLVSITFKNHPVLNNNSFHFISVWDTGSYIEDYFDDSRPDPRVIRFKYKNNKYSNLSNLNFPFISELKRAYQIIESNFIENLDYYLTPKGNKEFADTLSKGCELVHSANTNFDKVESGYYFEKITKYLYTKKKFEKFNNINSDFTYSETFIGLTTTKEEVISEFHFDGKDKSEIIKNILARPNWIQAPEKLNYENMIFIGSVSESDFTNGTAELYLFWDKENDFVYQISQWT
;
A
#
# COMPACT_ATOMS: atom_id res chain seq x y z
N MET A 1 -14.86 -7.33 -21.50
CA MET A 1 -13.75 -6.35 -21.38
C MET A 1 -12.54 -7.06 -20.78
N LYS A 2 -11.33 -6.88 -21.32
CA LYS A 2 -10.13 -7.55 -20.79
C LYS A 2 -9.26 -6.54 -20.05
N TYR A 3 -8.97 -6.82 -18.79
CA TYR A 3 -7.94 -6.12 -18.01
C TYR A 3 -6.95 -7.14 -17.45
N LYS A 4 -5.79 -6.67 -17.00
CA LYS A 4 -4.78 -7.49 -16.33
C LYS A 4 -4.29 -6.78 -15.09
N ASN A 5 -4.28 -7.49 -13.97
CA ASN A 5 -3.70 -7.01 -12.72
C ASN A 5 -2.23 -7.42 -12.63
N LYS A 6 -1.39 -6.53 -12.12
CA LYS A 6 0.03 -6.78 -11.77
C LYS A 6 0.23 -6.35 -10.31
N PRO A 7 0.12 -7.28 -9.35
CA PRO A 7 0.47 -7.01 -7.96
C PRO A 7 1.94 -6.68 -7.81
N PHE A 8 2.28 -5.85 -6.83
CA PHE A 8 3.65 -5.45 -6.48
C PHE A 8 4.49 -5.00 -7.71
N PRO A 9 3.97 -4.07 -8.54
CA PRO A 9 4.75 -3.56 -9.66
C PRO A 9 6.01 -2.84 -9.15
N LEU A 10 7.08 -2.80 -9.96
CA LEU A 10 8.27 -2.04 -9.59
C LEU A 10 7.94 -0.54 -9.63
N ILE A 11 8.50 0.23 -8.69
CA ILE A 11 8.27 1.68 -8.62
C ILE A 11 8.66 2.36 -9.95
N ASP A 12 9.76 1.95 -10.56
CA ASP A 12 10.26 2.50 -11.83
C ASP A 12 9.36 2.15 -13.03
N ASP A 13 8.51 1.13 -12.91
CA ASP A 13 7.52 0.80 -13.95
C ASP A 13 6.33 1.76 -13.91
N ILE A 14 6.01 2.34 -12.75
CA ILE A 14 4.75 3.05 -12.51
C ILE A 14 4.92 4.53 -12.17
N PHE A 15 6.14 4.96 -11.82
CA PHE A 15 6.42 6.31 -11.37
C PHE A 15 7.59 6.93 -12.16
N GLU A 16 7.45 8.19 -12.52
CA GLU A 16 8.53 9.06 -12.97
C GLU A 16 9.03 9.84 -11.74
N LEU A 17 10.03 9.28 -11.05
CA LEU A 17 10.59 9.86 -9.84
C LEU A 17 11.41 11.11 -10.19
N ARG A 18 11.19 12.20 -9.45
CA ARG A 18 12.02 13.42 -9.55
C ARG A 18 13.24 13.37 -8.64
N SER A 19 13.16 12.57 -7.57
CA SER A 19 14.25 12.32 -6.63
C SER A 19 14.33 10.84 -6.25
N PRO A 20 15.54 10.27 -6.09
CA PRO A 20 15.71 8.88 -5.64
C PRO A 20 15.06 8.56 -4.29
N ASN A 21 14.77 9.58 -3.47
CA ASN A 21 14.17 9.38 -2.16
C ASN A 21 12.64 9.21 -2.20
N GLU A 22 11.97 9.61 -3.29
CA GLU A 22 10.51 9.53 -3.41
C GLU A 22 9.99 8.09 -3.35
N LYS A 23 10.79 7.12 -3.79
CA LYS A 23 10.43 5.69 -3.74
C LYS A 23 10.26 5.14 -2.31
N TYR A 24 10.75 5.84 -1.30
CA TYR A 24 10.58 5.44 0.11
C TYR A 24 9.29 6.00 0.73
N VAL A 25 8.63 6.93 0.03
CA VAL A 25 7.32 7.49 0.40
C VAL A 25 6.18 6.70 -0.25
N PHE A 26 6.40 6.21 -1.47
CA PHE A 26 5.40 5.52 -2.26
C PHE A 26 5.63 4.01 -2.29
N THR A 27 4.62 3.24 -1.89
CA THR A 27 4.63 1.78 -1.90
C THR A 27 3.65 1.26 -2.96
N PRO A 28 4.13 0.76 -4.10
CA PRO A 28 3.26 0.24 -5.16
C PRO A 28 2.50 -1.01 -4.72
N LEU A 29 1.17 -0.99 -4.77
CA LEU A 29 0.34 -2.12 -4.33
C LEU A 29 -0.01 -3.01 -5.52
N VAL A 30 -0.71 -2.45 -6.50
CA VAL A 30 -1.18 -3.19 -7.69
C VAL A 30 -1.42 -2.24 -8.85
N SER A 31 -1.09 -2.70 -10.06
CA SER A 31 -1.47 -2.03 -11.31
C SER A 31 -2.62 -2.77 -12.00
N ILE A 32 -3.53 -2.02 -12.62
CA ILE A 32 -4.50 -2.53 -13.59
C ILE A 32 -4.19 -1.97 -14.98
N THR A 33 -4.06 -2.85 -15.96
CA THR A 33 -3.92 -2.47 -17.37
C THR A 33 -5.18 -2.87 -18.13
N PHE A 34 -5.84 -1.88 -18.72
CA PHE A 34 -6.96 -2.12 -19.63
C PHE A 34 -6.44 -2.49 -21.01
N LYS A 35 -7.17 -3.33 -21.75
CA LYS A 35 -6.81 -3.72 -23.12
C LYS A 35 -7.93 -3.37 -24.08
N ASN A 36 -7.62 -2.55 -25.07
CA ASN A 36 -8.55 -2.12 -26.13
C ASN A 36 -9.87 -1.58 -25.56
N HIS A 37 -9.82 -0.87 -24.42
CA HIS A 37 -11.03 -0.28 -23.86
C HIS A 37 -11.42 0.98 -24.64
N PRO A 38 -12.70 1.21 -24.99
CA PRO A 38 -13.10 2.35 -25.83
C PRO A 38 -12.70 3.72 -25.28
N VAL A 39 -12.64 3.86 -23.95
CA VAL A 39 -12.32 5.13 -23.28
C VAL A 39 -10.92 5.14 -22.68
N LEU A 40 -10.49 3.99 -22.15
CA LEU A 40 -9.25 3.84 -21.39
C LEU A 40 -8.11 3.27 -22.25
N ASN A 41 -8.38 2.87 -23.49
CA ASN A 41 -7.41 2.30 -24.43
C ASN A 41 -6.59 1.15 -23.82
N ASN A 42 -5.27 1.28 -23.90
CA ASN A 42 -4.29 0.37 -23.29
C ASN A 42 -3.63 0.99 -22.04
N ASN A 43 -4.35 1.89 -21.37
CA ASN A 43 -3.82 2.62 -20.23
C ASN A 43 -3.66 1.72 -19.00
N SER A 44 -2.67 2.06 -18.18
CA SER A 44 -2.45 1.43 -16.89
C SER A 44 -2.62 2.42 -15.74
N PHE A 45 -3.21 1.94 -14.66
CA PHE A 45 -3.44 2.71 -13.44
C PHE A 45 -2.92 1.93 -12.24
N HIS A 46 -2.54 2.64 -11.18
CA HIS A 46 -1.72 2.12 -10.09
C HIS A 46 -2.31 2.53 -8.76
N PHE A 47 -2.52 1.55 -7.88
CA PHE A 47 -2.84 1.79 -6.49
C PHE A 47 -1.53 1.86 -5.70
N ILE A 48 -1.36 2.91 -4.92
CA ILE A 48 -0.11 3.22 -4.24
C ILE A 48 -0.43 3.53 -2.78
N SER A 49 0.17 2.81 -1.86
CA SER A 49 0.17 3.18 -0.45
C SER A 49 1.15 4.33 -0.25
N VAL A 50 0.74 5.37 0.48
CA VAL A 50 1.58 6.54 0.79
C VAL A 50 2.00 6.45 2.25
N TRP A 51 3.26 6.74 2.57
CA TRP A 51 3.78 6.67 3.95
C TRP A 51 3.00 7.56 4.92
N ASP A 52 2.58 8.74 4.49
CA ASP A 52 2.19 9.83 5.38
C ASP A 52 1.25 9.48 6.54
N THR A 53 1.72 9.80 7.75
CA THR A 53 1.09 9.59 9.06
C THR A 53 0.00 10.59 9.40
N GLY A 54 -0.21 11.61 8.56
CA GLY A 54 -1.39 12.46 8.60
C GLY A 54 -1.49 13.33 9.86
N SER A 55 -0.94 14.55 9.79
CA SER A 55 -1.56 15.68 10.47
C SER A 55 -1.75 16.84 9.49
N TYR A 56 -2.86 17.57 9.62
CA TYR A 56 -3.21 18.76 8.82
C TYR A 56 -2.19 19.91 8.95
N ILE A 57 -1.21 19.79 9.85
CA ILE A 57 -0.35 20.92 10.24
C ILE A 57 0.81 21.10 9.25
N GLU A 58 1.26 20.05 8.57
CA GLU A 58 2.46 20.10 7.74
C GLU A 58 2.19 19.64 6.31
N ASP A 59 2.42 20.54 5.36
CA ASP A 59 2.14 20.35 3.94
C ASP A 59 3.34 19.68 3.22
N TYR A 60 3.47 18.36 3.35
CA TYR A 60 4.58 17.61 2.74
C TYR A 60 4.39 17.29 1.26
N PHE A 61 3.16 17.46 0.74
CA PHE A 61 2.77 17.07 -0.61
C PHE A 61 2.34 18.26 -1.48
N ASP A 62 2.18 19.44 -0.88
CA ASP A 62 1.82 20.69 -1.57
C ASP A 62 0.56 20.47 -2.41
N ASP A 63 0.51 21.03 -3.62
CA ASP A 63 -0.51 20.80 -4.65
C ASP A 63 -0.85 19.32 -4.94
N SER A 64 0.01 18.37 -4.57
CA SER A 64 -0.26 16.94 -4.76
C SER A 64 -1.25 16.39 -3.74
N ARG A 65 -1.57 17.14 -2.67
CA ARG A 65 -2.55 16.76 -1.65
C ARG A 65 -3.56 17.90 -1.39
N PRO A 66 -4.65 17.95 -2.17
CA PRO A 66 -5.70 18.93 -1.93
C PRO A 66 -6.50 18.69 -0.64
N ASP A 67 -6.42 17.49 -0.05
CA ASP A 67 -7.10 17.09 1.18
C ASP A 67 -6.35 15.90 1.81
N PRO A 68 -6.33 15.71 3.14
CA PRO A 68 -5.59 14.60 3.78
C PRO A 68 -5.99 13.19 3.32
N ARG A 69 -7.19 13.03 2.75
CA ARG A 69 -7.66 11.75 2.21
C ARG A 69 -7.36 11.60 0.73
N VAL A 70 -6.88 12.65 0.05
CA VAL A 70 -6.76 12.69 -1.41
C VAL A 70 -5.31 12.96 -1.78
N ILE A 71 -4.73 12.06 -2.56
CA ILE A 71 -3.48 12.33 -3.28
C ILE A 71 -3.75 12.41 -4.79
N ARG A 72 -3.12 13.39 -5.43
CA ARG A 72 -3.22 13.67 -6.85
C ARG A 72 -1.85 13.48 -7.51
N PHE A 73 -1.83 12.69 -8.58
CA PHE A 73 -0.65 12.47 -9.40
C PHE A 73 -0.87 13.00 -10.81
N LYS A 74 0.17 13.57 -11.42
CA LYS A 74 0.18 13.78 -12.87
C LYS A 74 0.32 12.43 -13.56
N TYR A 75 -0.55 12.17 -14.53
CA TYR A 75 -0.57 10.95 -15.31
C TYR A 75 -0.01 11.20 -16.71
N LYS A 76 0.97 10.41 -17.13
CA LYS A 76 1.50 10.48 -18.50
C LYS A 76 2.10 9.14 -18.88
N ASN A 77 1.81 8.65 -20.08
CA ASN A 77 2.42 7.42 -20.62
C ASN A 77 2.39 6.22 -19.66
N ASN A 78 1.25 5.98 -18.98
CA ASN A 78 1.09 4.91 -17.98
C ASN A 78 1.99 5.05 -16.75
N LYS A 79 2.42 6.27 -16.41
CA LYS A 79 3.21 6.55 -15.21
C LYS A 79 2.66 7.74 -14.45
N TYR A 80 2.94 7.74 -13.16
CA TYR A 80 2.59 8.81 -12.23
C TYR A 80 3.82 9.67 -11.95
N SER A 81 3.60 10.96 -11.73
CA SER A 81 4.59 11.83 -11.13
C SER A 81 3.92 12.70 -10.07
N ASN A 82 4.65 12.98 -9.00
CA ASN A 82 4.20 13.94 -8.00
C ASN A 82 4.22 15.36 -8.61
N LEU A 83 3.41 16.28 -8.10
CA LEU A 83 3.32 17.64 -8.68
C LEU A 83 4.41 18.56 -8.16
N SER A 84 4.86 18.32 -6.93
CA SER A 84 5.84 19.12 -6.19
C SER A 84 7.02 18.27 -5.70
N ASN A 85 8.05 18.93 -5.17
CA ASN A 85 9.10 18.24 -4.43
C ASN A 85 8.53 17.83 -3.07
N LEU A 86 8.61 16.54 -2.73
CA LEU A 86 8.21 16.07 -1.41
C LEU A 86 9.08 16.72 -0.35
N ASN A 87 8.47 17.54 0.51
CA ASN A 87 9.18 18.27 1.56
C ASN A 87 9.00 17.60 2.92
N PHE A 88 8.99 16.27 2.93
CA PHE A 88 8.94 15.49 4.15
C PHE A 88 10.18 15.80 5.01
N PRO A 89 10.03 16.23 6.28
CA PRO A 89 11.13 16.74 7.10
C PRO A 89 12.25 15.71 7.31
N PHE A 90 12.00 14.43 7.04
CA PHE A 90 12.95 13.34 7.25
C PHE A 90 13.00 12.35 6.07
N ILE A 91 12.73 12.80 4.84
CA ILE A 91 12.74 11.93 3.65
C ILE A 91 14.08 11.20 3.45
N SER A 92 15.18 11.79 3.92
CA SER A 92 16.51 11.18 3.93
C SER A 92 16.62 10.03 4.95
N GLU A 93 15.91 10.10 6.07
CA GLU A 93 15.86 9.05 7.09
C GLU A 93 14.99 7.87 6.63
N LEU A 94 13.91 8.12 5.86
CA LEU A 94 13.09 7.06 5.25
C LEU A 94 13.91 6.05 4.45
N LYS A 95 14.92 6.53 3.71
CA LYS A 95 15.84 5.65 2.97
C LYS A 95 16.58 4.70 3.91
N ARG A 96 17.15 5.23 5.01
CA ARG A 96 17.91 4.46 5.98
C ARG A 96 16.99 3.49 6.73
N ALA A 97 15.83 3.97 7.17
CA ALA A 97 14.81 3.14 7.81
C ALA A 97 14.39 1.97 6.91
N TYR A 98 14.06 2.24 5.64
CA TYR A 98 13.72 1.21 4.67
C TYR A 98 14.84 0.17 4.51
N GLN A 99 16.10 0.61 4.40
CA GLN A 99 17.25 -0.30 4.30
C GLN A 99 17.39 -1.20 5.52
N ILE A 100 17.23 -0.67 6.73
CA ILE A 100 17.27 -1.46 7.97
C ILE A 100 16.13 -2.48 7.99
N ILE A 101 14.91 -2.07 7.63
CA ILE A 101 13.73 -2.94 7.60
C ILE A 101 13.92 -4.06 6.57
N GLU A 102 14.35 -3.71 5.35
CA GLU A 102 14.56 -4.68 4.27
C GLU A 102 15.66 -5.68 4.63
N SER A 103 16.79 -5.23 5.17
CA SER A 103 17.85 -6.13 5.65
C SER A 103 17.36 -7.04 6.77
N ASN A 104 16.68 -6.49 7.79
CA ASN A 104 16.12 -7.29 8.88
C ASN A 104 15.12 -8.34 8.36
N PHE A 105 14.25 -7.95 7.42
CA PHE A 105 13.28 -8.86 6.83
C PHE A 105 13.95 -9.99 6.04
N ILE A 106 14.99 -9.69 5.25
CA ILE A 106 15.72 -10.69 4.47
C ILE A 106 16.49 -11.66 5.39
N GLU A 107 17.19 -11.13 6.39
CA GLU A 107 17.95 -11.94 7.36
C GLU A 107 17.06 -12.88 8.18
N ASN A 108 15.79 -12.48 8.40
CA ASN A 108 14.82 -13.22 9.18
C ASN A 108 13.66 -13.76 8.32
N LEU A 109 13.88 -13.97 7.02
CA LEU A 109 12.81 -14.30 6.06
C LEU A 109 12.04 -15.56 6.47
N ASP A 110 12.75 -16.62 6.84
CA ASP A 110 12.14 -17.89 7.28
C ASP A 110 11.32 -17.70 8.55
N TYR A 111 11.79 -16.85 9.46
CA TYR A 111 11.01 -16.47 10.62
C TYR A 111 9.72 -15.79 10.17
N TYR A 112 9.76 -14.70 9.39
CA TYR A 112 8.55 -13.98 8.97
C TYR A 112 7.55 -14.85 8.20
N LEU A 113 8.01 -15.76 7.35
CA LEU A 113 7.14 -16.64 6.55
C LEU A 113 6.56 -17.84 7.31
N THR A 114 6.98 -18.06 8.56
CA THR A 114 6.39 -19.08 9.44
C THR A 114 5.14 -18.51 10.15
N PRO A 115 3.97 -19.16 10.07
CA PRO A 115 2.77 -18.70 10.77
C PRO A 115 2.99 -18.63 12.28
N LYS A 116 2.55 -17.55 12.91
CA LYS A 116 2.71 -17.32 14.35
C LYS A 116 1.40 -16.93 15.01
N GLY A 117 1.28 -17.27 16.29
CA GLY A 117 0.26 -16.66 17.13
C GLY A 117 0.62 -15.20 17.45
N ASN A 118 -0.37 -14.41 17.87
CA ASN A 118 -0.19 -13.00 18.22
C ASN A 118 0.94 -12.76 19.24
N LYS A 119 1.04 -13.62 20.27
CA LYS A 119 2.05 -13.49 21.33
C LYS A 119 3.47 -13.71 20.80
N GLU A 120 3.66 -14.70 19.94
CA GLU A 120 4.97 -15.05 19.39
C GLU A 120 5.53 -13.95 18.48
N PHE A 121 4.66 -13.15 17.86
CA PHE A 121 5.07 -12.12 16.90
C PHE A 121 5.34 -10.74 17.53
N ALA A 122 4.67 -10.41 18.63
CA ALA A 122 4.76 -9.10 19.29
C ALA A 122 6.20 -8.72 19.71
N ASP A 123 6.98 -9.69 20.18
CA ASP A 123 8.37 -9.47 20.60
C ASP A 123 9.29 -9.11 19.42
N THR A 124 9.03 -9.67 18.24
CA THR A 124 9.84 -9.40 17.04
C THR A 124 9.56 -8.01 16.48
N LEU A 125 8.28 -7.60 16.44
CA LEU A 125 7.93 -6.23 16.07
C LEU A 125 8.61 -5.21 16.97
N SER A 126 8.58 -5.45 18.29
CA SER A 126 9.18 -4.53 19.27
C SER A 126 10.68 -4.31 19.02
N LYS A 127 11.44 -5.38 18.77
CA LYS A 127 12.87 -5.31 18.44
C LYS A 127 13.12 -4.62 17.10
N GLY A 128 12.30 -4.92 16.10
CA GLY A 128 12.40 -4.29 14.78
C GLY A 128 12.16 -2.78 14.83
N CYS A 129 11.16 -2.34 15.58
CA CYS A 129 10.89 -0.93 15.83
C CYS A 129 12.06 -0.24 16.52
N GLU A 130 12.70 -0.88 17.51
CA GLU A 130 13.88 -0.32 18.20
C GLU A 130 15.10 -0.19 17.29
N LEU A 131 15.31 -1.13 16.35
CA LEU A 131 16.38 -1.03 15.34
C LEU A 131 16.21 0.19 14.44
N VAL A 132 14.97 0.46 14.00
CA VAL A 132 14.68 1.64 13.17
C VAL A 132 14.81 2.92 14.00
N HIS A 133 14.19 2.96 15.18
CA HIS A 133 14.19 4.15 16.02
C HIS A 133 15.61 4.56 16.46
N SER A 134 16.43 3.61 16.91
CA SER A 134 17.81 3.90 17.35
C SER A 134 18.73 4.39 16.22
N ALA A 135 18.37 4.11 14.96
CA ALA A 135 19.13 4.51 13.79
C ALA A 135 18.68 5.84 13.16
N ASN A 136 17.53 6.38 13.56
CA ASN A 136 16.95 7.57 12.97
C ASN A 136 16.70 8.62 14.06
N THR A 137 17.43 9.73 13.98
CA THR A 137 17.48 10.73 15.05
C THR A 137 16.19 11.53 15.18
N ASN A 138 15.41 11.62 14.11
CA ASN A 138 14.24 12.48 14.06
C ASN A 138 12.92 11.71 13.91
N PHE A 139 12.96 10.40 13.62
CA PHE A 139 11.79 9.55 13.75
C PHE A 139 11.49 9.30 15.22
N ASP A 140 10.34 9.79 15.70
CA ASP A 140 9.89 9.39 17.02
C ASP A 140 9.61 7.87 17.05
N LYS A 141 9.41 7.32 18.26
CA LYS A 141 9.19 5.88 18.43
C LYS A 141 7.90 5.40 17.75
N VAL A 142 6.88 6.25 17.67
CA VAL A 142 5.57 5.94 17.10
C VAL A 142 5.66 5.90 15.57
N GLU A 143 6.23 6.93 14.95
CA GLU A 143 6.49 6.99 13.51
C GLU A 143 7.44 5.87 13.07
N SER A 144 8.51 5.60 13.83
CA SER A 144 9.39 4.46 13.58
C SER A 144 8.60 3.15 13.55
N GLY A 145 7.71 2.96 14.52
CA GLY A 145 6.89 1.76 14.63
C GLY A 145 5.91 1.62 13.47
N TYR A 146 5.21 2.69 13.11
CA TYR A 146 4.29 2.68 11.98
C TYR A 146 4.99 2.40 10.66
N TYR A 147 6.17 3.00 10.41
CA TYR A 147 6.91 2.75 9.17
C TYR A 147 7.46 1.33 9.12
N PHE A 148 8.02 0.86 10.24
CA PHE A 148 8.52 -0.50 10.37
C PHE A 148 7.42 -1.52 10.05
N GLU A 149 6.26 -1.41 10.70
CA GLU A 149 5.16 -2.35 10.50
C GLU A 149 4.64 -2.29 9.05
N LYS A 150 4.46 -1.08 8.50
CA LYS A 150 3.95 -0.87 7.15
C LYS A 150 4.85 -1.52 6.09
N ILE A 151 6.15 -1.22 6.13
CA ILE A 151 7.11 -1.76 5.16
C ILE A 151 7.31 -3.27 5.37
N THR A 152 7.38 -3.74 6.61
CA THR A 152 7.53 -5.18 6.89
C THR A 152 6.32 -5.96 6.37
N LYS A 153 5.08 -5.46 6.57
CA LYS A 153 3.87 -6.10 6.01
C LYS A 153 3.88 -6.10 4.49
N TYR A 154 4.28 -4.99 3.88
CA TYR A 154 4.40 -4.92 2.43
C TYR A 154 5.38 -5.97 1.88
N LEU A 155 6.58 -6.07 2.46
CA LEU A 155 7.59 -7.05 2.07
C LEU A 155 7.11 -8.49 2.31
N TYR A 156 6.48 -8.74 3.45
CA TYR A 156 5.87 -10.02 3.78
C TYR A 156 4.80 -10.44 2.77
N THR A 157 3.82 -9.58 2.51
CA THR A 157 2.73 -9.85 1.57
C THR A 157 3.28 -10.12 0.18
N LYS A 158 4.26 -9.33 -0.27
CA LYS A 158 4.95 -9.55 -1.54
C LYS A 158 5.59 -10.93 -1.61
N LYS A 159 6.30 -11.36 -0.57
CA LYS A 159 6.92 -12.69 -0.51
C LYS A 159 5.90 -13.82 -0.42
N LYS A 160 4.81 -13.64 0.33
CA LYS A 160 3.67 -14.57 0.34
C LYS A 160 3.08 -14.72 -1.06
N PHE A 161 2.86 -13.62 -1.76
CA PHE A 161 2.32 -13.65 -3.12
C PHE A 161 3.27 -14.36 -4.10
N GLU A 162 4.58 -14.10 -4.02
CA GLU A 162 5.59 -14.80 -4.83
C GLU A 162 5.58 -16.32 -4.61
N LYS A 163 5.35 -16.77 -3.37
CA LYS A 163 5.42 -18.19 -2.99
C LYS A 163 4.11 -18.94 -3.18
N PHE A 164 2.98 -18.29 -2.90
CA PHE A 164 1.67 -18.93 -2.78
C PHE A 164 0.62 -18.35 -3.75
N ASN A 165 0.97 -17.31 -4.54
CA ASN A 165 0.05 -16.57 -5.41
C ASN A 165 -1.18 -16.03 -4.64
N ASN A 166 -0.98 -15.63 -3.40
CA ASN A 166 -2.04 -15.14 -2.53
C ASN A 166 -1.66 -13.85 -1.81
N ILE A 167 -2.59 -12.89 -1.75
CA ILE A 167 -2.43 -11.63 -1.04
C ILE A 167 -3.09 -11.71 0.32
N ASN A 168 -2.24 -11.67 1.35
CA ASN A 168 -2.62 -11.63 2.76
C ASN A 168 -1.48 -10.97 3.55
N SER A 169 -1.77 -9.85 4.20
CA SER A 169 -0.80 -9.07 4.98
C SER A 169 -0.77 -9.44 6.47
N ASP A 170 -1.65 -10.32 6.91
CA ASP A 170 -1.69 -10.78 8.29
C ASP A 170 -0.43 -11.59 8.59
N PHE A 171 0.30 -11.19 9.63
CA PHE A 171 1.47 -11.92 10.10
C PHE A 171 1.12 -13.11 10.98
N THR A 172 -0.09 -13.10 11.52
CA THR A 172 -0.50 -13.96 12.62
C THR A 172 -1.85 -14.58 12.35
N TYR A 173 -2.00 -15.85 12.72
CA TYR A 173 -3.31 -16.50 12.73
C TYR A 173 -4.01 -16.31 14.08
N SER A 174 -5.34 -16.45 14.08
CA SER A 174 -6.14 -16.38 15.30
C SER A 174 -6.13 -17.73 16.03
N GLU A 175 -5.67 -17.75 17.29
CA GLU A 175 -5.68 -18.95 18.14
C GLU A 175 -7.03 -19.21 18.82
N THR A 176 -8.00 -18.32 18.64
CA THR A 176 -9.25 -18.27 19.44
C THR A 176 -10.08 -19.56 19.38
N PHE A 177 -9.97 -20.35 18.31
CA PHE A 177 -10.80 -21.53 18.07
C PHE A 177 -10.04 -22.87 18.17
N ILE A 178 -8.74 -22.84 18.45
CA ILE A 178 -7.90 -24.03 18.51
C ILE A 178 -8.31 -24.90 19.72
N GLY A 179 -8.54 -26.19 19.48
CA GLY A 179 -8.97 -27.16 20.48
C GLY A 179 -10.47 -27.12 20.81
N LEU A 180 -11.21 -26.12 20.33
CA LEU A 180 -12.67 -26.04 20.46
C LEU A 180 -13.38 -26.56 19.20
N THR A 181 -12.89 -26.21 18.01
CA THR A 181 -13.51 -26.59 16.73
C THR A 181 -12.52 -27.05 15.67
N THR A 182 -11.20 -26.85 15.87
CA THR A 182 -10.15 -27.20 14.91
C THR A 182 -8.78 -27.38 15.60
N THR A 183 -7.83 -28.00 14.93
CA THR A 183 -6.44 -28.18 15.39
C THR A 183 -5.54 -26.99 15.02
N LYS A 184 -4.39 -26.86 15.68
CA LYS A 184 -3.41 -25.80 15.36
C LYS A 184 -2.87 -25.98 13.94
N GLU A 185 -2.64 -27.22 13.53
CA GLU A 185 -2.13 -27.59 12.21
C GLU A 185 -3.12 -27.21 11.10
N GLU A 186 -4.42 -27.40 11.33
CA GLU A 186 -5.48 -26.97 10.40
C GLU A 186 -5.53 -25.45 10.25
N VAL A 187 -5.52 -24.69 11.36
CA VAL A 187 -5.52 -23.20 11.30
C VAL A 187 -4.28 -22.67 10.60
N ILE A 188 -3.11 -23.27 10.86
CA ILE A 188 -1.86 -22.93 10.17
C ILE A 188 -1.94 -23.23 8.67
N SER A 189 -2.53 -24.38 8.31
CA SER A 189 -2.76 -24.76 6.91
C SER A 189 -3.65 -23.74 6.21
N GLU A 190 -4.80 -23.38 6.80
CA GLU A 190 -5.71 -22.37 6.28
C GLU A 190 -5.01 -21.03 6.09
N PHE A 191 -4.26 -20.55 7.09
CA PHE A 191 -3.54 -19.28 7.03
C PHE A 191 -2.53 -19.16 5.88
N HIS A 192 -1.98 -20.28 5.39
CA HIS A 192 -1.11 -20.28 4.21
C HIS A 192 -1.87 -20.05 2.90
N PHE A 193 -3.13 -20.47 2.85
CA PHE A 193 -4.00 -20.38 1.68
C PHE A 193 -5.09 -19.30 1.83
N ASP A 194 -5.17 -18.63 2.98
CA ASP A 194 -6.05 -17.50 3.23
C ASP A 194 -5.53 -16.24 2.53
N GLY A 195 -6.44 -15.58 1.80
CA GLY A 195 -6.20 -14.31 1.12
C GLY A 195 -6.95 -14.20 -0.20
N LYS A 196 -6.54 -13.25 -1.04
CA LYS A 196 -7.12 -12.98 -2.37
C LYS A 196 -6.19 -13.41 -3.50
N ASP A 197 -6.75 -14.06 -4.53
CA ASP A 197 -6.05 -14.22 -5.80
C ASP A 197 -5.91 -12.86 -6.52
N LYS A 198 -4.95 -12.75 -7.43
CA LYS A 198 -4.71 -11.54 -8.23
C LYS A 198 -5.94 -10.99 -8.95
N SER A 199 -6.90 -11.84 -9.30
CA SER A 199 -8.15 -11.45 -9.97
C SER A 199 -9.15 -10.75 -9.04
N GLU A 200 -9.01 -10.90 -7.73
CA GLU A 200 -9.96 -10.44 -6.70
C GLU A 200 -9.48 -9.20 -5.95
N ILE A 201 -8.23 -8.79 -6.17
CA ILE A 201 -7.59 -7.64 -5.49
C ILE A 201 -8.35 -6.33 -5.76
N ILE A 202 -8.63 -6.06 -7.04
CA ILE A 202 -9.24 -4.80 -7.46
C ILE A 202 -10.73 -5.00 -7.59
N LYS A 203 -11.48 -4.32 -6.74
CA LYS A 203 -12.93 -4.39 -6.67
C LYS A 203 -13.57 -3.27 -7.50
N ASN A 204 -14.85 -3.45 -7.80
CA ASN A 204 -15.71 -2.42 -8.39
C ASN A 204 -15.13 -1.76 -9.65
N ILE A 205 -14.43 -2.54 -10.49
CA ILE A 205 -13.75 -2.00 -11.68
C ILE A 205 -14.76 -1.28 -12.58
N LEU A 206 -14.57 0.04 -12.74
CA LEU A 206 -15.46 0.96 -13.45
C LEU A 206 -16.89 1.12 -12.88
N ALA A 207 -17.20 0.47 -11.76
CA ALA A 207 -18.48 0.58 -11.09
C ALA A 207 -18.40 1.73 -10.07
N ARG A 208 -18.91 2.89 -10.45
CA ARG A 208 -18.85 4.10 -9.63
C ARG A 208 -19.40 3.85 -8.22
N PRO A 209 -18.69 4.27 -7.16
CA PRO A 209 -19.20 4.12 -5.81
C PRO A 209 -20.39 5.06 -5.57
N ASN A 210 -21.32 4.64 -4.71
CA ASN A 210 -22.48 5.45 -4.34
C ASN A 210 -22.12 6.62 -3.39
N TRP A 211 -20.96 6.53 -2.73
CA TRP A 211 -20.50 7.52 -1.76
C TRP A 211 -18.97 7.52 -1.67
N ILE A 212 -18.39 8.69 -1.36
CA ILE A 212 -16.95 8.92 -1.30
C ILE A 212 -16.67 9.94 -0.17
N GLN A 213 -15.73 9.62 0.72
CA GLN A 213 -15.07 10.56 1.64
C GLN A 213 -14.11 11.53 0.91
N ALA A 214 -14.65 12.37 0.03
CA ALA A 214 -13.90 13.40 -0.68
C ALA A 214 -14.26 14.80 -0.16
N PRO A 215 -13.35 15.79 -0.26
CA PRO A 215 -13.70 17.18 0.00
C PRO A 215 -14.74 17.67 -1.00
N GLU A 216 -15.69 18.50 -0.56
CA GLU A 216 -16.78 19.05 -1.42
C GLU A 216 -16.26 19.77 -2.67
N LYS A 217 -15.05 20.33 -2.60
CA LYS A 217 -14.43 21.06 -3.71
C LYS A 217 -13.88 20.15 -4.81
N LEU A 218 -13.71 18.84 -4.56
CA LEU A 218 -13.21 17.91 -5.57
C LEU A 218 -14.38 17.46 -6.45
N ASN A 219 -14.46 17.99 -7.67
CA ASN A 219 -15.45 17.57 -8.65
C ASN A 219 -15.08 16.22 -9.28
N TYR A 220 -15.26 15.13 -8.52
CA TYR A 220 -15.02 13.78 -9.02
C TYR A 220 -16.11 13.30 -9.99
N GLU A 221 -17.22 14.02 -10.17
CA GLU A 221 -18.37 13.60 -10.98
C GLU A 221 -18.00 13.39 -12.46
N ASN A 222 -17.08 14.20 -12.96
CA ASN A 222 -16.59 14.13 -14.34
C ASN A 222 -15.37 13.19 -14.51
N MET A 223 -14.88 12.60 -13.43
CA MET A 223 -13.75 11.68 -13.46
C MET A 223 -14.22 10.23 -13.69
N ILE A 224 -13.37 9.44 -14.34
CA ILE A 224 -13.62 8.02 -14.56
C ILE A 224 -13.15 7.24 -13.34
N PHE A 225 -14.06 6.56 -12.65
CA PHE A 225 -13.68 5.63 -11.59
C PHE A 225 -13.00 4.40 -12.18
N ILE A 226 -11.84 4.03 -11.64
CA ILE A 226 -11.05 2.89 -12.13
C ILE A 226 -11.37 1.62 -11.33
N GLY A 227 -11.46 1.73 -10.01
CA GLY A 227 -11.71 0.62 -9.09
C GLY A 227 -11.26 0.96 -7.68
N SER A 228 -11.34 -0.04 -6.80
CA SER A 228 -10.89 0.09 -5.41
C SER A 228 -10.03 -1.08 -4.94
N VAL A 229 -9.17 -0.82 -3.95
CA VAL A 229 -8.29 -1.81 -3.32
C VAL A 229 -8.26 -1.58 -1.81
N SER A 230 -8.32 -2.66 -1.02
CA SER A 230 -8.11 -2.56 0.43
C SER A 230 -6.61 -2.42 0.70
N GLU A 231 -6.16 -1.31 1.29
CA GLU A 231 -4.75 -1.13 1.66
C GLU A 231 -4.30 -2.23 2.65
N SER A 232 -5.23 -2.67 3.50
CA SER A 232 -5.04 -3.76 4.47
C SER A 232 -4.68 -5.10 3.81
N ASP A 233 -4.99 -5.31 2.54
CA ASP A 233 -4.59 -6.54 1.85
C ASP A 233 -3.08 -6.60 1.65
N PHE A 234 -2.40 -5.44 1.66
CA PHE A 234 -0.98 -5.31 1.35
C PHE A 234 -0.12 -4.86 2.53
N THR A 235 -0.68 -4.06 3.43
CA THR A 235 0.03 -3.40 4.53
C THR A 235 -0.82 -3.41 5.82
N ASN A 236 -0.41 -2.66 6.87
CA ASN A 236 -1.25 -2.37 8.04
C ASN A 236 -2.26 -1.23 7.80
N GLY A 237 -2.42 -0.76 6.55
CA GLY A 237 -3.38 0.29 6.23
C GLY A 237 -4.81 -0.15 6.54
N THR A 238 -5.65 0.82 6.92
CA THR A 238 -7.07 0.60 7.24
C THR A 238 -8.01 1.19 6.18
N ALA A 239 -7.45 1.84 5.16
CA ALA A 239 -8.22 2.50 4.12
C ALA A 239 -8.55 1.54 2.97
N GLU A 240 -9.73 1.72 2.40
CA GLU A 240 -10.01 1.29 1.02
C GLU A 240 -9.63 2.44 0.08
N LEU A 241 -8.71 2.20 -0.85
CA LEU A 241 -8.19 3.17 -1.79
C LEU A 241 -9.06 3.20 -3.05
N TYR A 242 -9.65 4.34 -3.35
CA TYR A 242 -10.47 4.57 -4.54
C TYR A 242 -9.68 5.34 -5.58
N LEU A 243 -9.68 4.90 -6.82
CA LEU A 243 -8.88 5.51 -7.89
C LEU A 243 -9.77 6.13 -8.96
N PHE A 244 -9.53 7.41 -9.26
CA PHE A 244 -10.24 8.18 -10.27
C PHE A 244 -9.25 8.74 -11.28
N TRP A 245 -9.64 8.73 -12.56
CA TRP A 245 -8.88 9.35 -13.64
C TRP A 245 -9.64 10.56 -14.19
N ASP A 246 -9.03 11.73 -14.02
CA ASP A 246 -9.39 12.94 -14.73
C ASP A 246 -8.68 12.94 -16.08
N LYS A 247 -9.41 12.50 -17.11
CA LYS A 247 -8.91 12.38 -18.48
C LYS A 247 -8.64 13.74 -19.13
N GLU A 248 -9.35 14.79 -18.74
CA GLU A 248 -9.22 16.11 -19.37
C GLU A 248 -7.92 16.79 -18.96
N ASN A 249 -7.53 16.63 -17.68
CA ASN A 249 -6.34 17.27 -17.12
C ASN A 249 -5.14 16.31 -16.98
N ASP A 250 -5.29 15.05 -17.38
CA ASP A 250 -4.31 13.99 -17.20
C ASP A 250 -3.85 13.87 -15.73
N PHE A 251 -4.81 13.81 -14.81
CA PHE A 251 -4.56 13.59 -13.38
C PHE A 251 -5.21 12.30 -12.92
N VAL A 252 -4.53 11.61 -12.00
CA VAL A 252 -5.12 10.51 -11.24
C VAL A 252 -5.26 10.95 -9.79
N TYR A 253 -6.44 10.71 -9.24
CA TYR A 253 -6.77 10.99 -7.84
C TYR A 253 -6.95 9.65 -7.14
N GLN A 254 -6.23 9.46 -6.05
CA GLN A 254 -6.46 8.36 -5.13
C GLN A 254 -7.04 8.90 -3.83
N ILE A 255 -8.19 8.35 -3.45
CA ILE A 255 -8.98 8.78 -2.29
C ILE A 255 -9.03 7.64 -1.28
N SER A 256 -8.54 7.88 -0.07
CA SER A 256 -8.59 6.93 1.04
C SER A 256 -9.96 6.99 1.71
N GLN A 257 -10.68 5.86 1.72
CA GLN A 257 -11.94 5.67 2.45
C GLN A 257 -11.65 4.94 3.77
N TRP A 258 -11.81 5.62 4.90
CA TRP A 258 -11.72 5.01 6.23
C TRP A 258 -13.09 4.49 6.66
N THR A 259 -13.17 3.21 7.00
CA THR A 259 -14.37 2.58 7.58
C THR A 259 -14.44 2.75 9.08
#